data_AF-A0AAW8AQX6-F1
#
_entry.id   AF-A0AAW8AQX6-F1
#
_cell.length_a   1.000
_cell.length_b   1.000
_cell.length_c   1.000
_cell.angle_alpha   90.00
_cell.angle_beta   90.00
_cell.angle_gamma   90.00
#
_symmetry.space_group_name_H-M   'P 1'
#
loop_
_entity.id
_entity.type
_entity.pdbx_description
1 polymer ?
#
loop_
_entity_poly.entity_id
_entity_poly.type
_entity_poly.pdbx_seq_one_letter_code
_entity_poly.pdbx_strand_id
1 'polypeptide(L)' 'MSPEQIQESKIYREWGLTDEEYLKIKDEILDGRLPNFTETGMYAVMWSEHCCYKNSKPVLKKFPTTGPQVLMGP' A
#
# COMPACT_ATOMS: atom_id res chain seq x y z
N MET A 1 9.51 -15.66 10.87
CA MET A 1 10.25 -15.69 9.58
C MET A 1 11.26 -14.57 9.60
N SER A 2 12.48 -14.82 9.13
CA SER A 2 13.46 -13.75 8.92
C SER A 2 13.10 -12.89 7.69
N PRO A 3 13.60 -11.65 7.59
CA PRO A 3 13.36 -10.81 6.41
C PRO A 3 13.80 -11.45 5.09
N GLU A 4 14.90 -12.19 5.09
CA GLU A 4 15.44 -12.91 3.92
C GLU A 4 14.49 -14.03 3.49
N GLN A 5 13.94 -14.78 4.46
CA GLN A 5 12.94 -15.82 4.19
C GLN A 5 11.67 -15.24 3.58
N ILE A 6 11.24 -14.04 3.98
CA ILE A 6 10.07 -13.36 3.42
C ILE A 6 10.33 -12.97 1.96
N GLN A 7 11.51 -12.43 1.67
CA GLN A 7 11.91 -12.06 0.33
C GLN A 7 12.01 -13.28 -0.60
N GLU A 8 12.57 -14.39 -0.13
CA GLU A 8 12.74 -15.61 -0.91
C GLU A 8 11.42 -16.35 -1.13
N SER A 9 10.64 -16.57 -0.06
CA SER A 9 9.35 -17.27 -0.14
C SER A 9 8.26 -16.46 -0.84
N LYS A 10 8.41 -15.13 -0.89
CA LYS A 10 7.42 -14.18 -1.42
C LYS A 10 6.03 -14.35 -0.82
N ILE A 11 5.95 -14.73 0.46
CA ILE A 11 4.68 -14.93 1.19
C ILE A 11 3.75 -13.71 1.13
N TYR A 12 4.32 -12.50 0.99
CA TYR A 12 3.56 -11.26 0.87
C TYR A 12 2.61 -11.22 -0.35
N ARG A 13 2.85 -12.05 -1.38
CA ARG A 13 1.94 -12.20 -2.52
C ARG A 13 0.59 -12.78 -2.13
N GLU A 14 0.58 -13.72 -1.19
CA GLU A 14 -0.65 -14.30 -0.65
C GLU A 14 -1.47 -13.27 0.14
N TRP A 15 -0.80 -12.24 0.67
CA TRP A 15 -1.42 -11.12 1.36
C TRP A 15 -1.85 -9.98 0.42
N GLY A 16 -1.69 -10.17 -0.89
CA GLY A 16 -2.11 -9.21 -1.90
C GLY A 16 -1.12 -8.09 -2.20
N LEU A 17 0.12 -8.18 -1.68
CA LEU A 17 1.20 -7.27 -2.02
C LEU A 17 1.90 -7.75 -3.29
N THR A 18 2.09 -6.86 -4.26
CA THR A 18 2.85 -7.16 -5.48
C THR A 18 4.35 -7.11 -5.24
N ASP A 19 5.14 -7.74 -6.12
CA ASP A 19 6.61 -7.67 -6.05
C ASP A 19 7.11 -6.22 -6.18
N GLU A 20 6.46 -5.42 -7.02
CA GLU A 20 6.81 -4.00 -7.20
C GLU A 20 6.54 -3.19 -5.93
N GLU A 21 5.39 -3.41 -5.27
CA GLU A 21 5.09 -2.77 -3.99
C GLU A 21 6.07 -3.21 -2.89
N TYR A 22 6.43 -4.50 -2.83
CA TYR A 22 7.43 -5.00 -1.88
C TYR A 22 8.82 -4.39 -2.12
N LEU A 23 9.26 -4.32 -3.37
CA LEU A 23 10.53 -3.67 -3.73
C LEU A 23 10.49 -2.18 -3.37
N LYS A 24 9.39 -1.49 -3.64
CA LYS A 24 9.21 -0.10 -3.25
C LYS A 24 9.31 0.10 -1.75
N ILE A 25 8.72 -0.78 -0.95
CA ILE A 25 8.84 -0.73 0.52
C ILE A 25 10.31 -0.86 0.93
N LYS A 26 11.01 -1.88 0.40
CA LYS A 26 12.41 -2.15 0.73
C LYS A 26 13.33 -1.00 0.28
N ASP A 27 13.24 -0.57 -0.98
CA ASP A 27 14.18 0.36 -1.60
C ASP A 27 13.86 1.83 -1.30
N GLU A 28 12.58 2.25 -1.29
CA GLU A 28 12.19 3.66 -1.12
C GLU A 28 11.72 4.01 0.30
N ILE A 29 11.07 3.09 1.02
CA ILE A 29 10.48 3.39 2.33
C ILE A 29 11.41 3.00 3.49
N LEU A 30 12.18 1.92 3.32
CA LEU A 30 13.09 1.38 4.32
C LEU A 30 14.57 1.56 3.96
N ASP A 31 14.88 2.39 2.95
CA ASP A 31 16.24 2.75 2.53
C ASP A 31 17.16 1.54 2.28
N GLY A 32 16.64 0.54 1.56
CA GLY A 32 17.36 -0.68 1.18
C GLY A 32 17.32 -1.80 2.22
N ARG A 33 16.73 -1.57 3.40
CA ARG A 33 16.55 -2.60 4.43
C ARG A 33 15.38 -3.53 4.10
N LEU A 34 15.56 -4.82 4.37
CA LEU A 34 14.46 -5.79 4.24
C LEU A 34 13.38 -5.54 5.30
N PRO A 35 12.08 -5.50 4.89
CA PRO A 35 10.98 -5.41 5.84
C PRO A 35 10.89 -6.71 6.64
N ASN A 36 10.68 -6.58 7.94
CA ASN A 36 10.40 -7.73 8.80
C ASN A 36 8.97 -8.24 8.57
N PHE A 37 8.61 -9.35 9.23
CA PHE A 37 7.28 -9.97 9.07
C PHE A 37 6.13 -9.02 9.37
N THR A 38 6.22 -8.29 10.47
CA THR A 38 5.18 -7.34 10.90
C THR A 38 5.09 -6.15 9.95
N GLU A 39 6.21 -5.57 9.55
CA GLU A 39 6.26 -4.48 8.57
C GLU A 39 5.64 -4.92 7.24
N THR A 40 6.03 -6.10 6.74
CA THR A 40 5.51 -6.65 5.48
C THR A 40 4.00 -6.85 5.54
N GLY A 41 3.48 -7.45 6.61
CA GLY A 41 2.04 -7.63 6.79
C GLY A 41 1.29 -6.32 6.94
N MET A 42 1.86 -5.35 7.66
CA MET A 42 1.29 -4.02 7.82
C MET A 42 1.14 -3.30 6.48
N TYR A 43 2.19 -3.31 5.64
CA TYR A 43 2.11 -2.71 4.31
C TYR A 43 1.13 -3.44 3.39
N ALA A 44 1.08 -4.77 3.44
CA ALA A 44 0.12 -5.54 2.64
C ALA A 44 -1.33 -5.12 2.88
N VAL A 45 -1.72 -4.91 4.15
CA VAL A 45 -3.06 -4.43 4.48
C VAL A 45 -3.23 -2.96 4.11
N MET A 46 -2.30 -2.10 4.54
CA MET A 46 -2.43 -0.65 4.35
C MET A 46 -2.45 -0.25 2.88
N TRP A 47 -1.74 -0.96 2.01
CA TRP A 47 -1.70 -0.70 0.57
C TRP A 47 -2.70 -1.55 -0.21
N SER A 48 -3.57 -2.31 0.45
CA SER A 48 -4.66 -3.02 -0.22
C SER A 48 -5.65 -2.05 -0.90
N GLU A 49 -6.43 -2.55 -1.86
CA GLU A 49 -7.47 -1.74 -2.52
C GLU A 49 -8.49 -1.19 -1.50
N HIS A 50 -8.83 -1.98 -0.48
CA HIS A 50 -9.81 -1.59 0.53
C HIS A 50 -9.35 -0.37 1.34
N CYS A 51 -8.07 -0.30 1.70
CA CYS A 51 -7.54 0.79 2.50
C CYS A 51 -7.11 2.00 1.65
N CYS A 52 -6.50 1.76 0.49
CA CYS A 52 -5.89 2.83 -0.31
C CYS A 52 -6.80 3.35 -1.43
N TYR A 53 -7.87 2.64 -1.78
CA TYR A 53 -8.74 2.98 -2.92
C TYR A 53 -7.93 3.14 -4.22
N LYS A 54 -6.99 2.23 -4.50
CA LYS A 54 -5.96 2.39 -5.55
C LYS A 54 -6.59 2.65 -6.91
N ASN A 55 -7.66 1.92 -7.24
CA ASN A 55 -8.35 2.04 -8.53
C ASN A 55 -9.40 3.14 -8.53
N SER A 56 -10.11 3.31 -7.42
CA SER A 56 -11.26 4.22 -7.34
C SER A 56 -10.84 5.68 -7.11
N LYS A 57 -9.79 5.95 -6.35
CA LYS A 57 -9.32 7.31 -6.00
C LYS A 57 -9.04 8.21 -7.22
N PRO A 58 -8.38 7.77 -8.32
CA PRO A 58 -8.18 8.61 -9.49
C PRO A 58 -9.48 9.01 -10.20
N VAL A 59 -10.50 8.15 -10.16
CA VAL A 59 -11.81 8.42 -10.77
C VAL A 59 -12.60 9.38 -9.88
N LEU A 60 -12.66 9.10 -8.57
CA LEU A 60 -13.39 9.91 -7.60
C LEU A 60 -12.90 11.37 -7.54
N LYS A 61 -11.60 11.61 -7.77
CA LYS A 61 -11.01 12.96 -7.86
C LYS A 61 -11.57 13.83 -8.99
N LYS A 62 -12.26 13.26 -9.97
CA LYS A 62 -12.85 14.01 -11.09
C LYS A 62 -14.17 14.68 -10.73
N PHE A 63 -14.81 14.29 -9.63
CA PHE A 63 -16.09 14.87 -9.22
C PHE A 63 -15.90 16.25 -8.58
N PRO A 64 -16.87 17.17 -8.76
CA PRO A 64 -16.82 18.48 -8.11
C PRO A 64 -16.97 18.30 -6.59
N THR A 65 -16.03 18.85 -5.83
CA THR A 65 -16.02 18.77 -4.35
C THR A 65 -16.26 20.11 -3.66
N THR A 66 -16.46 21.18 -4.42
CA THR A 66 -16.62 22.55 -3.91
C THR A 66 -17.94 23.16 -4.39
N GLY A 67 -18.59 23.95 -3.54
CA GLY A 67 -19.79 24.70 -3.90
C GLY A 67 -20.32 25.55 -2.74
N PRO A 68 -21.23 26.51 -2.98
CA PRO A 68 -21.71 27.45 -1.96
C PRO A 68 -22.36 26.79 -0.74
N GLN A 69 -22.84 25.55 -0.89
CA GLN A 69 -23.53 24.78 0.15
C GLN A 69 -22.66 23.66 0.75
N VAL A 70 -21.39 23.53 0.34
CA VAL A 70 -20.48 22.50 0.88
C VAL A 70 -19.87 22.99 2.18
N LEU A 71 -20.16 22.29 3.29
CA LEU A 71 -19.59 22.60 4.61
C LEU A 71 -18.23 21.95 4.85
N MET A 72 -18.02 20.73 4.31
CA MET A 72 -16.76 19.97 4.43
C MET A 72 -16.65 19.01 3.23
N GLY A 73 -15.54 19.07 2.51
CA GLY A 73 -15.28 18.20 1.35
C GLY A 73 -14.61 16.88 1.74
N PRO A 74 -14.34 16.00 0.78
CA PRO A 74 -13.49 14.82 0.98
C PRO A 74 -12.02 15.17 1.29
#